data_AF-A0A1B0CLU5-F1
#
_entry.id   AF-A0A1B0CLU5-F1
#
_cell.length_a   1.000
_cell.length_b   1.000
_cell.length_c   1.000
_cell.angle_alpha   90.00
_cell.angle_beta   90.00
_cell.angle_gamma   90.00
#
_symmetry.space_group_name_H-M   'P 1'
#
loop_
_entity.id
_entity.type
_entity.pdbx_description
1 polymer ?
#
loop_
_entity_poly.entity_id
_entity_poly.type
_entity_poly.pdbx_seq_one_letter_code
_entity_poly.pdbx_strand_id
1 'polypeptide(L)'
;MSLCCKLLKNLVYFLAFFFIVTLLPGVPPHTTFPFSKVEVAKPLELQGVLELNGHLNGAERLLENRVHGPEHLLAIGDSIYTGIQGGEVVRINGDHITHVAKFGQPCEGAYEESKCGRPLGMALDTSKDHLIVSDAYYGIWQVNLANGKKQLLVSMNQEVQGKTPRRPKIANSVAVHSSGDIYWTDSCSDFGLDDGMFTVLANPSGRLIHYNRKKNISTTLIDELYFANGLLLSPNEDFIVVAETVTSRLRKYYLTGEKKGTSEIFLEGLPGHPDNLSPTKDGFWVPLVAPSDRENPSLLGSLGKVPLIREFLLKIVHLIQTPFRLISNAFPNVYTQKIYHAIGHFETTSGLFGPRVTILKVDWNGNIVAALHGTDGSLSGICHVLEFGDYYYLGSPFSKYMGRVKVPQHLVSRREAPKDSAAPPTTTTARPTTTTTKPTTTPPPPTTTPPPPSTTTAPPTTTTPKPTTTTLNQPQQPLNLPQRHRSQQLLRLPQRHPQRQLRRAKRQQRRFLFTKTFQVTQNHHQHQS
;
A
#
# COMPACT_ATOMS: atom_id res chain seq x y z
N MET A 1 -45.93 -10.18 35.69
CA MET A 1 -45.07 -9.07 35.19
C MET A 1 -44.89 -9.24 33.68
N SER A 2 -45.59 -8.39 32.91
CA SER A 2 -45.75 -8.48 31.46
C SER A 2 -44.41 -8.47 30.72
N LEU A 3 -44.32 -9.20 29.60
CA LEU A 3 -43.20 -9.19 28.66
C LEU A 3 -42.74 -7.76 28.32
N CYS A 4 -43.68 -6.81 28.27
CA CYS A 4 -43.43 -5.39 28.06
C CYS A 4 -42.51 -4.78 29.15
N CYS A 5 -42.72 -5.09 30.43
CA CYS A 5 -41.86 -4.61 31.51
C CYS A 5 -40.44 -5.16 31.43
N LYS A 6 -40.27 -6.41 30.97
CA LYS A 6 -38.95 -7.02 30.76
C LYS A 6 -38.21 -6.37 29.59
N LEU A 7 -38.92 -6.12 28.48
CA LEU A 7 -38.37 -5.44 27.31
C LEU A 7 -37.95 -4.00 27.64
N LEU A 8 -38.80 -3.25 28.36
CA LEU A 8 -38.49 -1.90 28.80
C LEU A 8 -37.27 -1.88 29.72
N LYS A 9 -37.19 -2.79 30.69
CA LYS A 9 -36.04 -2.92 31.60
C LYS A 9 -34.74 -3.19 30.82
N ASN A 10 -34.78 -4.12 29.86
CA ASN A 10 -33.61 -4.44 29.03
C ASN A 10 -33.21 -3.25 28.15
N LEU A 11 -34.16 -2.51 27.61
CA LEU A 11 -33.89 -1.29 26.85
C LEU A 11 -33.22 -0.23 27.73
N VAL A 12 -33.70 -0.01 28.95
CA VAL A 12 -33.08 0.93 29.90
C VAL A 12 -31.64 0.53 30.22
N TYR A 13 -31.37 -0.76 30.47
CA TYR A 13 -30.01 -1.23 30.69
C TYR A 13 -29.11 -1.08 29.46
N PHE A 14 -29.63 -1.38 28.28
CA PHE A 14 -28.91 -1.20 27.04
C PHE A 14 -28.57 0.29 26.79
N LEU A 15 -29.53 1.20 26.98
CA LEU A 15 -29.31 2.63 26.82
C LEU A 15 -28.29 3.16 27.85
N ALA A 16 -28.39 2.74 29.11
CA ALA A 16 -27.40 3.09 30.12
C ALA A 16 -25.99 2.62 29.73
N PHE A 17 -25.87 1.36 29.29
CA PHE A 17 -24.60 0.82 28.81
C PHE A 17 -24.08 1.56 27.56
N PHE A 18 -24.94 1.86 26.60
CA PHE A 18 -24.63 2.62 25.39
C PHE A 18 -24.06 3.99 25.74
N PHE A 19 -24.72 4.75 26.60
CA PHE A 19 -24.27 6.08 27.00
C PHE A 19 -23.01 6.04 27.87
N ILE A 20 -22.85 5.02 28.72
CA ILE A 20 -21.60 4.82 29.48
C ILE A 20 -20.43 4.56 28.51
N VAL A 21 -20.58 3.69 27.53
CA VAL A 21 -19.49 3.38 26.59
C VAL A 21 -19.17 4.58 25.71
N THR A 22 -20.19 5.28 25.19
CA THR A 22 -19.98 6.40 24.26
C THR A 22 -19.54 7.69 24.95
N LEU A 23 -20.22 8.10 26.01
CA LEU A 23 -20.05 9.44 26.59
C LEU A 23 -19.04 9.49 27.73
N LEU A 24 -18.60 8.35 28.29
CA LEU A 24 -17.60 8.36 29.35
C LEU A 24 -16.25 8.83 28.79
N PRO A 25 -15.72 9.97 29.24
CA PRO A 25 -14.44 10.47 28.75
C PRO A 25 -13.31 9.51 29.14
N GLY A 26 -12.34 9.33 28.24
CA GLY A 26 -11.18 8.49 28.49
C GLY A 26 -11.34 7.01 28.15
N VAL A 27 -12.53 6.55 27.71
CA VAL A 27 -12.69 5.17 27.21
C VAL A 27 -11.98 5.03 25.86
N PRO A 28 -10.98 4.13 25.75
CA PRO A 28 -10.29 3.89 24.48
C PRO A 28 -11.19 3.16 23.47
N PRO A 29 -10.85 3.21 22.17
CA PRO A 29 -9.66 3.86 21.62
C PRO A 29 -9.90 5.35 21.31
N HIS A 30 -8.81 6.12 21.29
CA HIS A 30 -8.84 7.55 20.95
C HIS A 30 -8.61 7.75 19.46
N THR A 31 -9.36 8.67 18.86
CA THR A 31 -9.18 9.10 17.46
C THR A 31 -8.66 10.52 17.42
N THR A 32 -7.84 10.85 16.41
CA THR A 32 -7.31 12.20 16.20
C THR A 32 -8.45 13.20 15.98
N PHE A 33 -9.46 12.80 15.21
CA PHE A 33 -10.60 13.64 14.88
C PHE A 33 -11.87 13.12 15.58
N PRO A 34 -12.74 14.02 16.08
CA PRO A 34 -13.98 13.62 16.76
C PRO A 34 -14.97 13.05 15.75
N PHE A 35 -15.84 12.13 16.19
CA PHE A 35 -16.90 11.56 15.35
C PHE A 35 -17.89 12.64 14.89
N SER A 36 -18.21 12.65 13.60
CA SER A 36 -19.07 13.63 12.95
C SER A 36 -20.00 12.95 11.94
N LYS A 37 -21.00 13.65 11.41
CA LYS A 37 -21.82 13.08 10.35
C LYS A 37 -21.01 12.97 9.07
N VAL A 38 -21.19 11.86 8.36
CA VAL A 38 -20.52 11.56 7.11
C VAL A 38 -21.58 11.31 6.04
N GLU A 39 -21.42 11.99 4.91
CA GLU A 39 -22.21 11.74 3.72
C GLU A 39 -21.35 10.97 2.73
N VAL A 40 -21.82 9.77 2.40
CA VAL A 40 -21.22 8.92 1.36
C VAL A 40 -22.11 9.05 0.14
N ALA A 41 -21.52 9.33 -1.02
CA ALA A 41 -22.25 9.41 -2.27
C ALA A 41 -22.99 8.09 -2.55
N LYS A 42 -24.17 8.18 -3.17
CA LYS A 42 -24.90 6.97 -3.59
C LYS A 42 -24.05 6.23 -4.63
N PRO A 43 -23.89 4.89 -4.51
CA PRO A 43 -23.21 4.12 -5.53
C PRO A 43 -23.85 4.29 -6.90
N LEU A 44 -23.02 4.40 -7.93
CA LEU A 44 -23.40 4.35 -9.33
C LEU A 44 -24.09 3.02 -9.62
N GLU A 45 -25.20 3.07 -10.35
CA GLU A 45 -25.92 1.88 -10.76
C GLU A 45 -25.10 1.12 -11.82
N LEU A 46 -25.15 -0.21 -11.79
CA LEU A 46 -24.41 -1.08 -12.70
C LEU A 46 -25.10 -1.14 -14.08
N GLN A 47 -25.06 -0.03 -14.80
CA GLN A 47 -25.70 0.16 -16.10
C GLN A 47 -24.75 0.82 -17.10
N GLY A 48 -25.01 0.62 -18.40
CA GLY A 48 -24.19 1.19 -19.46
C GLY A 48 -22.75 0.70 -19.38
N VAL A 49 -21.79 1.62 -19.23
CA VAL A 49 -20.36 1.27 -19.10
C VAL A 49 -20.07 0.41 -17.85
N LEU A 50 -20.92 0.49 -16.83
CA LEU A 50 -20.82 -0.29 -15.58
C LEU A 50 -21.65 -1.58 -15.59
N GLU A 51 -22.24 -1.94 -16.73
CA GLU A 51 -23.06 -3.15 -16.83
C GLU A 51 -22.22 -4.41 -16.55
N LEU A 52 -22.82 -5.34 -15.80
CA LEU A 52 -22.17 -6.59 -15.44
C LEU A 52 -21.77 -7.38 -16.68
N ASN A 53 -20.54 -7.88 -16.67
CA ASN A 53 -19.98 -8.74 -17.70
C ASN A 53 -19.21 -9.90 -17.05
N GLY A 54 -18.60 -10.75 -17.89
CA GLY A 54 -17.80 -11.90 -17.44
C GLY A 54 -16.34 -11.78 -17.84
N HIS A 55 -15.81 -10.58 -18.06
CA HIS A 55 -14.46 -10.41 -18.60
C HIS A 55 -13.34 -10.88 -17.67
N LEU A 56 -13.63 -11.05 -16.36
CA LEU A 56 -12.70 -11.59 -15.38
C LEU A 56 -13.03 -13.04 -14.97
N ASN A 57 -14.04 -13.67 -15.58
CA ASN A 57 -14.36 -15.08 -15.32
C ASN A 57 -13.30 -16.01 -15.94
N GLY A 58 -13.20 -17.22 -15.40
CA GLY A 58 -12.25 -18.24 -15.84
C GLY A 58 -10.81 -17.87 -15.51
N ALA A 59 -10.58 -17.06 -14.47
CA ALA A 59 -9.25 -16.63 -14.12
C ALA A 59 -8.39 -17.81 -13.66
N GLU A 60 -7.15 -17.83 -14.14
CA GLU A 60 -6.15 -18.78 -13.69
C GLU A 60 -5.56 -18.33 -12.36
N ARG A 61 -5.31 -19.30 -11.46
CA ARG A 61 -4.68 -19.05 -10.17
C ARG A 61 -3.23 -19.50 -10.20
N LEU A 62 -2.33 -18.53 -10.32
CA LEU A 62 -0.90 -18.76 -10.40
C LEU A 62 -0.31 -18.92 -8.99
N LEU A 63 0.64 -19.85 -8.85
CA LEU A 63 1.43 -20.04 -7.63
C LEU A 63 0.56 -20.27 -6.37
N GLU A 64 -0.53 -21.02 -6.53
CA GLU A 64 -1.45 -21.37 -5.45
C GLU A 64 -0.73 -21.91 -4.22
N ASN A 65 -1.06 -21.38 -3.04
CA ASN A 65 -0.46 -21.64 -1.74
C ASN A 65 1.05 -21.32 -1.62
N ARG A 66 1.66 -20.71 -2.64
CA ARG A 66 3.08 -20.31 -2.64
C ARG A 66 3.26 -18.79 -2.55
N VAL A 67 2.27 -18.01 -2.97
CA VAL A 67 2.26 -16.55 -2.89
C VAL A 67 1.03 -16.10 -2.11
N HIS A 68 1.24 -15.61 -0.88
CA HIS A 68 0.16 -15.26 0.04
C HIS A 68 -0.05 -13.75 0.07
N GLY A 69 -1.25 -13.30 -0.23
CA GLY A 69 -1.64 -11.91 -0.28
C GLY A 69 -0.80 -11.04 -1.22
N PRO A 70 -0.56 -11.43 -2.49
CA PRO A 70 0.14 -10.57 -3.43
C PRO A 70 -0.62 -9.25 -3.59
N GLU A 71 0.02 -8.15 -3.27
CA GLU A 71 -0.68 -6.87 -3.07
C GLU A 71 -0.51 -5.99 -4.33
N HIS A 72 0.52 -5.15 -4.40
CA HIS A 72 0.85 -4.32 -5.55
C HIS A 72 1.74 -5.13 -6.51
N LEU A 73 1.46 -5.04 -7.81
CA LEU A 73 2.20 -5.77 -8.84
C LEU A 73 2.98 -4.79 -9.72
N LEU A 74 4.25 -5.08 -9.99
CA LEU A 74 5.08 -4.26 -10.86
C LEU A 74 5.90 -5.12 -11.83
N ALA A 75 5.72 -4.90 -13.13
CA ALA A 75 6.54 -5.56 -14.15
C ALA A 75 7.89 -4.86 -14.31
N ILE A 76 8.98 -5.62 -14.25
CA ILE A 76 10.33 -5.15 -14.54
C ILE A 76 11.02 -6.22 -15.40
N GLY A 77 11.25 -5.89 -16.68
CA GLY A 77 11.64 -6.88 -17.68
C GLY A 77 10.58 -7.97 -17.79
N ASP A 78 10.99 -9.23 -17.78
CA ASP A 78 10.10 -10.40 -17.85
C ASP A 78 9.61 -10.90 -16.48
N SER A 79 9.80 -10.11 -15.43
CA SER A 79 9.46 -10.51 -14.05
C SER A 79 8.43 -9.60 -13.42
N ILE A 80 7.60 -10.16 -12.54
CA ILE A 80 6.63 -9.43 -11.73
C ILE A 80 7.14 -9.36 -10.30
N TYR A 81 7.21 -8.16 -9.75
CA TYR A 81 7.53 -7.91 -8.36
C TYR A 81 6.24 -7.68 -7.58
N THR A 82 6.16 -8.23 -6.38
CA THR A 82 5.00 -8.03 -5.51
C THR A 82 5.33 -8.14 -4.04
N GLY A 83 4.58 -7.40 -3.22
CA GLY A 83 4.58 -7.48 -1.78
C GLY A 83 3.67 -8.62 -1.33
N ILE A 84 4.14 -9.43 -0.38
CA ILE A 84 3.39 -10.58 0.15
C ILE A 84 3.23 -10.50 1.68
N GLN A 85 2.29 -11.28 2.21
CA GLN A 85 2.22 -11.55 3.64
C GLN A 85 3.55 -12.14 4.13
N GLY A 86 3.94 -11.81 5.37
CA GLY A 86 5.27 -12.14 5.90
C GLY A 86 6.30 -11.02 5.68
N GLY A 87 5.90 -9.92 5.04
CA GLY A 87 6.68 -8.68 5.03
C GLY A 87 7.82 -8.67 4.03
N GLU A 88 7.62 -9.31 2.89
CA GLU A 88 8.62 -9.49 1.85
C GLU A 88 8.16 -8.94 0.50
N VAL A 89 9.11 -8.45 -0.28
CA VAL A 89 8.94 -8.28 -1.73
C VAL A 89 9.60 -9.48 -2.40
N VAL A 90 8.85 -10.12 -3.29
CA VAL A 90 9.31 -11.23 -4.11
C VAL A 90 9.31 -10.84 -5.59
N ARG A 91 10.21 -11.47 -6.35
CA ARG A 91 10.27 -11.42 -7.81
C ARG A 91 9.82 -12.76 -8.36
N ILE A 92 8.87 -12.72 -9.28
CA ILE A 92 8.26 -13.88 -9.91
C ILE A 92 8.63 -13.90 -11.39
N ASN A 93 9.19 -15.01 -11.85
CA ASN A 93 9.47 -15.27 -13.26
C ASN A 93 9.00 -16.71 -13.58
N GLY A 94 7.89 -16.81 -14.33
CA GLY A 94 7.17 -18.09 -14.47
C GLY A 94 6.80 -18.67 -13.09
N ASP A 95 7.20 -19.91 -12.84
CA ASP A 95 6.97 -20.59 -11.56
C ASP A 95 8.04 -20.34 -10.48
N HIS A 96 9.09 -19.57 -10.82
CA HIS A 96 10.20 -19.28 -9.93
C HIS A 96 9.93 -18.04 -9.08
N ILE A 97 10.11 -18.17 -7.76
CA ILE A 97 9.94 -17.09 -6.78
C ILE A 97 11.31 -16.81 -6.16
N THR A 98 11.81 -15.59 -6.32
CA THR A 98 13.03 -15.10 -5.69
C THR A 98 12.67 -14.06 -4.61
N HIS A 99 13.11 -14.27 -3.37
CA HIS A 99 12.95 -13.27 -2.30
C HIS A 99 13.93 -12.12 -2.51
N VAL A 100 13.43 -10.88 -2.55
CA VAL A 100 14.23 -9.68 -2.86
C VAL A 100 14.61 -8.94 -1.59
N ALA A 101 13.63 -8.62 -0.74
CA ALA A 101 13.85 -7.91 0.51
C ALA A 101 12.76 -8.24 1.53
N LYS A 102 13.15 -8.31 2.81
CA LYS A 102 12.25 -8.45 3.98
C LYS A 102 12.32 -7.19 4.83
N PHE A 103 11.20 -6.63 5.27
CA PHE A 103 11.18 -5.33 5.96
C PHE A 103 11.18 -5.44 7.49
N GLY A 104 10.37 -6.32 8.06
CA GLY A 104 10.30 -6.56 9.49
C GLY A 104 11.04 -7.81 9.98
N GLN A 105 10.69 -8.24 11.19
CA GLN A 105 11.32 -9.37 11.87
C GLN A 105 10.77 -10.71 11.37
N PRO A 106 11.44 -11.85 11.65
CA PRO A 106 10.83 -13.16 11.45
C PRO A 106 9.52 -13.30 12.25
N CYS A 107 8.48 -13.83 11.62
CA CYS A 107 7.18 -14.07 12.23
C CYS A 107 6.70 -15.50 11.95
N GLU A 108 5.78 -15.98 12.78
CA GLU A 108 5.26 -17.35 12.68
C GLU A 108 4.10 -17.49 11.67
N GLY A 109 3.42 -16.39 11.34
CA GLY A 109 2.33 -16.38 10.37
C GLY A 109 1.75 -14.99 10.14
N ALA A 110 0.71 -14.92 9.30
CA ALA A 110 0.04 -13.67 8.91
C ALA A 110 -0.51 -12.86 10.10
N TYR A 111 -0.90 -13.53 11.18
CA TYR A 111 -1.39 -12.91 12.42
C TYR A 111 -0.34 -12.08 13.18
N GLU A 112 0.93 -12.15 12.77
CA GLU A 112 2.03 -11.32 13.27
C GLU A 112 2.47 -10.29 12.21
N GLU A 113 1.58 -9.84 11.32
CA GLU A 113 1.90 -8.90 10.23
C GLU A 113 2.60 -7.62 10.70
N SER A 114 2.19 -7.04 11.84
CA SER A 114 2.85 -5.86 12.41
C SER A 114 4.29 -6.11 12.86
N LYS A 115 4.64 -7.37 13.12
CA LYS A 115 6.01 -7.80 13.47
C LYS A 115 6.84 -8.08 12.23
N CYS A 116 6.30 -8.78 11.23
CA CYS A 116 7.07 -9.09 10.02
C CYS A 116 7.07 -8.05 8.93
N GLY A 117 6.13 -7.11 8.97
CA GLY A 117 5.90 -6.12 7.92
C GLY A 117 4.83 -6.59 6.94
N ARG A 118 4.37 -5.64 6.13
CA ARG A 118 3.41 -5.84 5.04
C ARG A 118 3.64 -4.78 3.97
N PRO A 119 4.42 -5.08 2.91
CA PRO A 119 4.54 -4.21 1.75
C PRO A 119 3.20 -4.05 1.05
N LEU A 120 2.73 -2.81 0.92
CA LEU A 120 1.43 -2.42 0.36
C LEU A 120 1.53 -1.55 -0.90
N GLY A 121 2.74 -1.18 -1.31
CA GLY A 121 2.89 -0.31 -2.47
C GLY A 121 4.31 -0.25 -2.93
N MET A 122 4.51 -0.13 -4.25
CA MET A 122 5.85 -0.01 -4.80
C MET A 122 5.89 0.74 -6.12
N ALA A 123 7.00 1.43 -6.35
CA ALA A 123 7.27 2.15 -7.59
C ALA A 123 8.77 2.06 -7.94
N LEU A 124 9.11 2.14 -9.22
CA LEU A 124 10.51 2.31 -9.62
C LEU A 124 11.00 3.69 -9.22
N ASP A 125 12.21 3.76 -8.67
CA ASP A 125 12.91 5.03 -8.48
C ASP A 125 13.32 5.64 -9.84
N THR A 126 13.67 6.92 -9.88
CA THR A 126 14.08 7.61 -11.12
C THR A 126 15.31 6.97 -11.77
N SER A 127 16.21 6.39 -10.97
CA SER A 127 17.36 5.61 -11.45
C SER A 127 16.99 4.29 -12.13
N LYS A 128 15.78 3.78 -11.90
CA LYS A 128 15.27 2.45 -12.32
C LYS A 128 16.04 1.24 -11.75
N ASP A 129 17.18 1.44 -11.09
CA ASP A 129 17.95 0.40 -10.39
C ASP A 129 17.42 0.08 -8.99
N HIS A 130 16.51 0.94 -8.49
CA HIS A 130 15.94 0.81 -7.16
C HIS A 130 14.41 0.76 -7.21
N LEU A 131 13.85 -0.02 -6.30
CA LEU A 131 12.44 -0.06 -5.99
C LEU A 131 12.19 0.79 -4.75
N ILE A 132 11.23 1.71 -4.81
CA ILE A 132 10.66 2.36 -3.64
C ILE A 132 9.52 1.47 -3.15
N VAL A 133 9.57 1.07 -1.89
CA VAL A 133 8.59 0.15 -1.28
C VAL A 133 8.00 0.82 -0.05
N SER A 134 6.67 0.80 0.03
CA SER A 134 5.91 1.21 1.19
C SER A 134 5.52 -0.04 1.98
N ASP A 135 6.05 -0.15 3.20
CA ASP A 135 5.63 -1.17 4.16
C ASP A 135 4.74 -0.53 5.22
N ALA A 136 3.55 -1.13 5.44
CA ALA A 136 2.52 -0.64 6.34
C ALA A 136 3.05 -0.23 7.71
N TYR A 137 4.00 -0.99 8.27
CA TYR A 137 4.49 -0.85 9.64
C TYR A 137 5.92 -0.34 9.72
N TYR A 138 6.71 -0.53 8.65
CA TYR A 138 8.13 -0.20 8.63
C TYR A 138 8.48 1.02 7.78
N GLY A 139 7.49 1.66 7.12
CA GLY A 139 7.64 2.93 6.43
C GLY A 139 8.09 2.80 4.98
N ILE A 140 8.72 3.86 4.44
CA ILE A 140 9.12 3.92 3.03
C ILE A 140 10.59 3.56 2.89
N TRP A 141 10.88 2.58 2.04
CA TRP A 141 12.21 2.02 1.81
C TRP A 141 12.63 2.18 0.35
N GLN A 142 13.94 2.33 0.12
CA GLN A 142 14.57 2.13 -1.18
C GLN A 142 15.25 0.75 -1.16
N VAL A 143 15.05 -0.05 -2.20
CA VAL A 143 15.61 -1.40 -2.33
C VAL A 143 16.35 -1.50 -3.65
N ASN A 144 17.63 -1.89 -3.60
CA ASN A 144 18.43 -2.11 -4.79
C ASN A 144 18.03 -3.43 -5.47
N LEU A 145 17.64 -3.37 -6.74
CA LEU A 145 17.12 -4.53 -7.47
C LEU A 145 18.17 -5.61 -7.74
N ALA A 146 19.46 -5.25 -7.80
CA ALA A 146 20.54 -6.20 -8.11
C ALA A 146 20.95 -7.07 -6.92
N ASN A 147 20.89 -6.51 -5.70
CA ASN A 147 21.42 -7.20 -4.51
C ASN A 147 20.48 -7.21 -3.29
N GLY A 148 19.28 -6.63 -3.40
CA GLY A 148 18.29 -6.60 -2.32
C GLY A 148 18.65 -5.71 -1.13
N LYS A 149 19.74 -4.94 -1.19
CA LYS A 149 20.11 -4.00 -0.11
C LYS A 149 19.04 -2.92 0.01
N LYS A 150 18.60 -2.67 1.24
CA LYS A 150 17.53 -1.72 1.56
C LYS A 150 18.03 -0.55 2.40
N GLN A 151 17.47 0.63 2.15
CA GLN A 151 17.68 1.86 2.91
C GLN A 151 16.32 2.43 3.32
N LEU A 152 16.16 2.76 4.61
CA LEU A 152 14.96 3.44 5.10
C LEU A 152 15.00 4.91 4.66
N LEU A 153 13.95 5.37 4.01
CA LEU A 153 13.77 6.77 3.61
C LEU A 153 12.85 7.52 4.58
N VAL A 154 11.70 6.93 4.93
CA VAL A 154 10.72 7.54 5.83
C VAL A 154 10.38 6.57 6.95
N SER A 155 10.66 6.96 8.19
CA SER A 155 10.34 6.15 9.38
C SER A 155 8.92 6.39 9.87
N MET A 156 8.21 5.33 10.28
CA MET A 156 6.90 5.45 10.93
C MET A 156 6.96 6.16 12.29
N ASN A 157 8.16 6.33 12.86
CA ASN A 157 8.36 7.07 14.10
C ASN A 157 8.57 8.58 13.88
N GLN A 158 8.74 9.01 12.63
CA GLN A 158 8.89 10.42 12.29
C GLN A 158 7.52 11.06 12.12
N GLU A 159 7.32 12.22 12.76
CA GLU A 159 6.10 13.00 12.56
C GLU A 159 6.08 13.61 11.16
N VAL A 160 4.91 13.51 10.52
CA VAL A 160 4.65 14.18 9.25
C VAL A 160 4.15 15.58 9.56
N GLN A 161 4.76 16.57 8.92
CA GLN A 161 4.43 17.98 9.11
C GLN A 161 3.08 18.32 8.45
N GLY A 162 2.46 19.42 8.88
CA GLY A 162 1.17 19.88 8.36
C GLY A 162 0.38 20.64 9.42
N LYS A 163 -0.92 20.83 9.17
CA LYS A 163 -1.83 21.51 10.11
C LYS A 163 -1.97 20.73 11.43
N THR A 164 -2.02 19.40 11.35
CA THR A 164 -2.14 18.50 12.50
C THR A 164 -0.97 17.50 12.47
N PRO A 165 0.23 17.89 12.94
CA PRO A 165 1.40 17.01 12.94
C PRO A 165 1.16 15.75 13.77
N ARG A 166 1.45 14.60 13.17
CA ARG A 166 1.32 13.29 13.82
C ARG A 166 2.05 12.21 13.05
N ARG A 167 2.40 11.13 13.75
CA ARG A 167 3.04 9.93 13.17
C ARG A 167 2.06 9.17 12.27
N PRO A 168 2.54 8.57 11.17
CA PRO A 168 1.72 7.65 10.38
C PRO A 168 1.52 6.32 11.10
N LYS A 169 0.51 5.55 10.69
CA LYS A 169 0.31 4.17 11.17
C LYS A 169 0.23 3.14 10.06
N ILE A 170 -0.13 3.54 8.83
CA ILE A 170 -0.27 2.63 7.69
C ILE A 170 0.32 3.29 6.45
N ALA A 171 1.62 3.13 6.21
CA ALA A 171 2.20 3.56 4.94
C ALA A 171 1.75 2.60 3.83
N ASN A 172 1.00 3.11 2.85
CA ASN A 172 0.29 2.26 1.90
C ASN A 172 0.85 2.34 0.48
N SER A 173 0.51 3.37 -0.30
CA SER A 173 0.94 3.53 -1.69
C SER A 173 2.06 4.56 -1.82
N VAL A 174 2.86 4.43 -2.88
CA VAL A 174 3.94 5.37 -3.25
C VAL A 174 3.90 5.69 -4.75
N ALA A 175 4.23 6.93 -5.11
CA ALA A 175 4.61 7.30 -6.46
C ALA A 175 5.89 8.16 -6.43
N VAL A 176 6.74 7.97 -7.44
CA VAL A 176 8.01 8.69 -7.57
C VAL A 176 7.85 9.74 -8.66
N HIS A 177 8.06 10.99 -8.30
CA HIS A 177 8.04 12.12 -9.22
C HIS A 177 9.36 12.21 -9.99
N SER A 178 9.35 12.81 -11.19
CA SER A 178 10.54 13.00 -12.03
C SER A 178 11.70 13.72 -11.31
N SER A 179 11.39 14.59 -10.34
CA SER A 179 12.38 15.27 -9.49
C SER A 179 13.10 14.33 -8.48
N GLY A 180 12.61 13.11 -8.31
CA GLY A 180 13.06 12.14 -7.30
C GLY A 180 12.39 12.29 -5.93
N ASP A 181 11.47 13.25 -5.76
CA ASP A 181 10.60 13.32 -4.59
C ASP A 181 9.56 12.18 -4.62
N ILE A 182 9.07 11.80 -3.45
CA ILE A 182 8.13 10.68 -3.29
C ILE A 182 6.81 11.23 -2.75
N TYR A 183 5.71 10.85 -3.38
CA TYR A 183 4.38 11.02 -2.83
C TYR A 183 3.91 9.71 -2.27
N TRP A 184 3.29 9.72 -1.09
CA TRP A 184 2.85 8.51 -0.42
C TRP A 184 1.57 8.72 0.38
N THR A 185 0.86 7.63 0.65
CA THR A 185 -0.37 7.65 1.44
C THR A 185 -0.14 7.03 2.83
N ASP A 186 -0.69 7.70 3.83
CA ASP A 186 -0.91 7.12 5.15
C ASP A 186 -2.40 6.79 5.25
N SER A 187 -2.79 5.51 5.23
CA SER A 187 -4.21 5.15 5.12
C SER A 187 -5.00 5.55 6.35
N CYS A 188 -4.42 5.37 7.53
CA CYS A 188 -4.98 5.78 8.80
C CYS A 188 -3.83 6.20 9.70
N SER A 189 -3.99 7.27 10.48
CA SER A 189 -3.00 7.66 11.49
C SER A 189 -3.41 7.29 12.91
N ASP A 190 -4.65 6.80 13.11
CA ASP A 190 -5.17 6.41 14.42
C ASP A 190 -4.91 4.93 14.72
N PHE A 191 -5.08 4.06 13.73
CA PHE A 191 -5.06 2.60 13.85
C PHE A 191 -4.05 1.97 12.89
N GLY A 192 -3.48 0.83 13.29
CA GLY A 192 -2.66 0.00 12.40
C GLY A 192 -3.52 -0.83 11.44
N LEU A 193 -2.88 -1.47 10.47
CA LEU A 193 -3.59 -2.33 9.50
C LEU A 193 -4.28 -3.52 10.18
N ASP A 194 -3.74 -3.97 11.32
CA ASP A 194 -4.27 -5.05 12.15
C ASP A 194 -5.65 -4.72 12.76
N ASP A 195 -5.98 -3.43 12.83
CA ASP A 195 -7.24 -2.89 13.34
C ASP A 195 -8.11 -2.27 12.21
N GLY A 196 -8.07 -2.86 11.00
CA GLY A 196 -8.75 -2.35 9.81
C GLY A 196 -10.21 -1.89 9.99
N MET A 197 -11.03 -2.66 10.72
CA MET A 197 -12.43 -2.34 11.01
C MET A 197 -12.60 -1.08 11.86
N PHE A 198 -11.62 -0.73 12.69
CA PHE A 198 -11.64 0.50 13.47
C PHE A 198 -11.56 1.69 12.52
N THR A 199 -10.75 1.58 11.46
CA THR A 199 -10.63 2.63 10.44
C THR A 199 -11.93 2.85 9.67
N VAL A 200 -12.73 1.80 9.44
CA VAL A 200 -14.04 1.91 8.77
C VAL A 200 -15.06 2.65 9.63
N LEU A 201 -15.03 2.42 10.95
CA LEU A 201 -15.97 3.03 11.88
C LEU A 201 -15.58 4.45 12.29
N ALA A 202 -14.28 4.73 12.39
CA ALA A 202 -13.73 6.00 12.81
C ALA A 202 -13.99 7.12 11.79
N ASN A 203 -13.69 8.34 12.22
CA ASN A 203 -13.58 9.48 11.31
C ASN A 203 -12.22 9.48 10.58
N PRO A 204 -12.12 10.18 9.44
CA PRO A 204 -11.01 9.99 8.53
C PRO A 204 -9.76 10.64 9.11
N SER A 205 -8.66 9.89 9.10
CA SER A 205 -7.35 10.39 9.53
C SER A 205 -6.24 10.05 8.54
N GLY A 206 -6.60 9.50 7.37
CA GLY A 206 -5.67 9.22 6.29
C GLY A 206 -5.18 10.49 5.61
N ARG A 207 -4.03 10.40 4.94
CA ARG A 207 -3.32 11.55 4.37
C ARG A 207 -2.67 11.24 3.04
N LEU A 208 -2.65 12.23 2.15
CA LEU A 208 -1.71 12.30 1.04
C LEU A 208 -0.50 13.12 1.48
N ILE A 209 0.71 12.59 1.28
CA ILE A 209 1.94 13.14 1.85
C ILE A 209 2.98 13.32 0.75
N HIS A 210 3.67 14.46 0.78
CA HIS A 210 4.87 14.72 -0.03
C HIS A 210 6.11 14.52 0.84
N TYR A 211 7.00 13.63 0.41
CA TYR A 211 8.32 13.46 0.97
C TYR A 211 9.35 14.15 0.08
N ASN A 212 9.91 15.25 0.59
CA ASN A 212 11.04 15.93 -0.04
C ASN A 212 12.33 15.17 0.29
N ARG A 213 12.85 14.44 -0.71
CA ARG A 213 13.97 13.52 -0.50
C ARG A 213 15.28 14.24 -0.17
N LYS A 214 15.46 15.46 -0.68
CA LYS A 214 16.66 16.29 -0.42
C LYS A 214 16.69 16.81 1.02
N LYS A 215 15.53 17.19 1.55
CA LYS A 215 15.39 17.74 2.90
C LYS A 215 15.12 16.68 3.97
N ASN A 216 14.75 15.47 3.56
CA ASN A 216 14.30 14.40 4.45
C ASN A 216 13.08 14.83 5.31
N ILE A 217 12.10 15.48 4.67
CA ILE A 217 10.90 16.01 5.34
C ILE A 217 9.65 15.49 4.62
N SER A 218 8.71 14.96 5.41
CA SER A 218 7.36 14.59 4.96
C SER A 218 6.36 15.67 5.37
N THR A 219 5.56 16.15 4.42
CA THR A 219 4.53 17.19 4.62
C THR A 219 3.19 16.72 4.08
N THR A 220 2.15 16.88 4.88
CA THR A 220 0.76 16.56 4.50
C THR A 220 0.28 17.52 3.42
N LEU A 221 -0.22 16.97 2.31
CA LEU A 221 -0.84 17.72 1.21
C LEU A 221 -2.36 17.75 1.34
N ILE A 222 -2.95 16.59 1.64
CA ILE A 222 -4.37 16.46 1.98
C ILE A 222 -4.46 15.68 3.28
N ASP A 223 -5.27 16.20 4.20
CA ASP A 223 -5.60 15.56 5.47
C ASP A 223 -7.05 15.06 5.45
N GLU A 224 -7.42 14.23 6.43
CA GLU A 224 -8.79 13.74 6.63
C GLU A 224 -9.35 12.94 5.43
N LEU A 225 -8.52 12.08 4.83
CA LEU A 225 -8.92 11.11 3.81
C LEU A 225 -9.46 9.82 4.45
N TYR A 226 -10.54 9.27 3.87
CA TYR A 226 -11.13 8.01 4.33
C TYR A 226 -10.38 6.81 3.78
N PHE A 227 -9.39 6.33 4.56
CA PHE A 227 -8.49 5.24 4.18
C PHE A 227 -7.79 5.56 2.84
N ALA A 228 -6.80 6.46 2.92
CA ALA A 228 -6.00 6.86 1.75
C ALA A 228 -5.20 5.65 1.24
N ASN A 229 -5.59 5.10 0.11
CA ASN A 229 -5.08 3.82 -0.38
C ASN A 229 -4.12 4.04 -1.55
N GLY A 230 -4.47 3.58 -2.75
CA GLY A 230 -3.71 3.81 -3.98
C GLY A 230 -3.54 5.29 -4.34
N LEU A 231 -2.39 5.62 -4.92
CA LEU A 231 -2.15 6.91 -5.54
C LEU A 231 -1.36 6.79 -6.84
N LEU A 232 -1.54 7.74 -7.75
CA LEU A 232 -0.70 7.88 -8.94
C LEU A 232 -0.53 9.34 -9.35
N LEU A 233 0.52 9.60 -10.12
CA LEU A 233 0.76 10.88 -10.78
C LEU A 233 0.10 10.86 -12.16
N SER A 234 -0.42 12.01 -12.59
CA SER A 234 -0.79 12.21 -13.99
C SER A 234 0.44 12.08 -14.90
N PRO A 235 0.26 11.81 -16.21
CA PRO A 235 1.39 11.65 -17.13
C PRO A 235 2.31 12.87 -17.21
N ASN A 236 1.74 14.07 -17.03
CA ASN A 236 2.47 15.34 -17.04
C ASN A 236 2.91 15.81 -15.64
N GLU A 237 2.65 15.00 -14.60
CA GLU A 237 2.92 15.31 -13.19
C GLU A 237 2.32 16.66 -12.73
N ASP A 238 1.21 17.07 -13.34
CA ASP A 238 0.46 18.28 -12.98
C ASP A 238 -0.58 18.03 -11.86
N PHE A 239 -0.97 16.77 -11.62
CA PHE A 239 -1.82 16.39 -10.50
C PHE A 239 -1.57 14.96 -10.01
N ILE A 240 -2.08 14.66 -8.82
CA ILE A 240 -2.14 13.32 -8.21
C ILE A 240 -3.60 12.89 -8.12
N VAL A 241 -3.87 11.62 -8.36
CA VAL A 241 -5.14 10.98 -7.98
C VAL A 241 -4.88 10.07 -6.79
N VAL A 242 -5.73 10.14 -5.77
CA VAL A 242 -5.69 9.28 -4.57
C VAL A 242 -7.04 8.61 -4.36
N ALA A 243 -7.02 7.32 -4.04
CA ALA A 243 -8.20 6.54 -3.69
C ALA A 243 -8.56 6.71 -2.21
N GLU A 244 -9.83 7.00 -1.95
CA GLU A 244 -10.43 6.93 -0.60
C GLU A 244 -11.32 5.69 -0.53
N THR A 245 -10.77 4.61 0.02
CA THR A 245 -11.40 3.28 0.00
C THR A 245 -12.77 3.31 0.67
N VAL A 246 -12.88 3.84 1.91
CA VAL A 246 -14.10 3.71 2.71
C VAL A 246 -15.25 4.58 2.20
N THR A 247 -14.97 5.71 1.52
CA THR A 247 -16.00 6.58 0.90
C THR A 247 -16.24 6.30 -0.58
N SER A 248 -15.62 5.26 -1.14
CA SER A 248 -15.83 4.82 -2.54
C SER A 248 -15.64 5.96 -3.55
N ARG A 249 -14.54 6.70 -3.44
CA ARG A 249 -14.24 7.85 -4.29
C ARG A 249 -12.75 8.01 -4.61
N LEU A 250 -12.47 8.80 -5.63
CA LEU A 250 -11.15 9.27 -6.01
C LEU A 250 -11.08 10.79 -5.84
N ARG A 251 -9.94 11.28 -5.37
CA ARG A 251 -9.67 12.71 -5.20
C ARG A 251 -8.48 13.14 -6.05
N LYS A 252 -8.62 14.29 -6.71
CA LYS A 252 -7.56 14.92 -7.50
C LYS A 252 -6.89 16.01 -6.66
N TYR A 253 -5.56 16.04 -6.65
CA TYR A 253 -4.75 17.08 -6.02
C TYR A 253 -3.84 17.75 -7.05
N TYR A 254 -3.90 19.07 -7.15
CA TYR A 254 -3.15 19.82 -8.16
C TYR A 254 -1.71 20.11 -7.69
N LEU A 255 -0.73 19.61 -8.43
CA LEU A 255 0.70 19.85 -8.19
C LEU A 255 1.21 21.14 -8.84
N THR A 256 0.62 21.52 -9.97
CA THR A 256 1.00 22.70 -10.76
C THR A 256 -0.24 23.47 -11.24
N GLY A 257 -0.04 24.56 -11.97
CA GLY A 257 -1.10 25.42 -12.49
C GLY A 257 -1.76 26.34 -11.45
N GLU A 258 -2.83 27.03 -11.86
CA GLU A 258 -3.53 28.02 -11.02
C GLU A 258 -4.19 27.41 -9.78
N LYS A 259 -4.61 26.15 -9.87
CA LYS A 259 -5.22 25.39 -8.77
C LYS A 259 -4.19 24.70 -7.86
N LYS A 260 -2.88 24.92 -8.06
CA LYS A 260 -1.82 24.25 -7.28
C LYS A 260 -2.09 24.32 -5.77
N GLY A 261 -1.97 23.17 -5.11
CA GLY A 261 -2.19 23.06 -3.67
C GLY A 261 -3.64 22.82 -3.25
N THR A 262 -4.57 22.81 -4.20
CA THR A 262 -5.99 22.50 -3.95
C THR A 262 -6.32 21.07 -4.33
N SER A 263 -7.48 20.59 -3.87
CA SER A 263 -8.02 19.28 -4.23
C SER A 263 -9.51 19.36 -4.55
N GLU A 264 -9.97 18.42 -5.37
CA GLU A 264 -11.39 18.25 -5.70
C GLU A 264 -11.72 16.77 -5.82
N ILE A 265 -13.02 16.44 -5.73
CA ILE A 265 -13.50 15.08 -6.00
C ILE A 265 -13.32 14.83 -7.50
N PHE A 266 -12.63 13.74 -7.83
CA PHE A 266 -12.38 13.34 -9.21
C PHE A 266 -13.49 12.42 -9.72
N LEU A 267 -13.85 11.44 -8.88
CA LEU A 267 -14.96 10.50 -9.08
C LEU A 267 -15.51 10.14 -7.71
N GLU A 268 -16.82 9.96 -7.57
CA GLU A 268 -17.45 9.48 -6.34
C GLU A 268 -18.59 8.52 -6.63
N GLY A 269 -19.04 7.80 -5.60
CA GLY A 269 -20.09 6.80 -5.74
C GLY A 269 -19.63 5.58 -6.54
N LEU A 270 -18.34 5.22 -6.50
CA LEU A 270 -17.88 4.00 -7.15
C LEU A 270 -18.66 2.79 -6.60
N PRO A 271 -19.04 1.80 -7.45
CA PRO A 271 -19.81 0.62 -7.04
C PRO A 271 -18.93 -0.41 -6.30
N GLY A 272 -18.11 0.06 -5.37
CA GLY A 272 -17.08 -0.69 -4.69
C GLY A 272 -15.99 0.20 -4.09
N HIS A 273 -15.22 -0.38 -3.18
CA HIS A 273 -14.17 0.32 -2.45
C HIS A 273 -12.88 0.33 -3.29
N PRO A 274 -12.40 1.50 -3.76
CA PRO A 274 -11.21 1.57 -4.61
C PRO A 274 -9.94 1.26 -3.81
N ASP A 275 -8.97 0.67 -4.50
CA ASP A 275 -7.68 0.24 -3.93
C ASP A 275 -6.51 0.81 -4.77
N ASN A 276 -5.42 0.07 -4.96
CA ASN A 276 -4.27 0.55 -5.72
C ASN A 276 -4.59 0.94 -7.16
N LEU A 277 -4.15 2.14 -7.54
CA LEU A 277 -4.37 2.72 -8.87
C LEU A 277 -3.20 2.36 -9.79
N SER A 278 -3.48 1.85 -10.98
CA SER A 278 -2.44 1.39 -11.91
C SER A 278 -2.50 2.18 -13.22
N PRO A 279 -1.44 2.91 -13.62
CA PRO A 279 -1.48 3.76 -14.80
C PRO A 279 -1.58 2.95 -16.10
N THR A 280 -2.26 3.53 -17.08
CA THR A 280 -2.32 3.06 -18.47
C THR A 280 -1.99 4.22 -19.41
N LYS A 281 -1.92 3.96 -20.72
CA LYS A 281 -1.59 5.00 -21.72
C LYS A 281 -2.64 6.14 -21.76
N ASP A 282 -3.91 5.79 -21.64
CA ASP A 282 -5.07 6.67 -21.83
C ASP A 282 -5.84 6.97 -20.54
N GLY A 283 -5.41 6.41 -19.41
CA GLY A 283 -6.07 6.56 -18.13
C GLY A 283 -5.40 5.72 -17.05
N PHE A 284 -6.18 5.09 -16.18
CA PHE A 284 -5.69 4.17 -15.17
C PHE A 284 -6.76 3.16 -14.77
N TRP A 285 -6.32 2.03 -14.23
CA TRP A 285 -7.17 1.00 -13.64
C TRP A 285 -7.48 1.32 -12.18
N VAL A 286 -8.71 1.02 -11.78
CA VAL A 286 -9.25 1.18 -10.43
C VAL A 286 -9.89 -0.15 -10.01
N PRO A 287 -9.12 -1.07 -9.41
CA PRO A 287 -9.68 -2.26 -8.80
C PRO A 287 -10.55 -1.88 -7.60
N LEU A 288 -11.68 -2.56 -7.45
CA LEU A 288 -12.58 -2.42 -6.31
C LEU A 288 -12.47 -3.66 -5.43
N VAL A 289 -11.80 -3.52 -4.28
CA VAL A 289 -11.44 -4.65 -3.40
C VAL A 289 -12.66 -5.31 -2.75
N ALA A 290 -13.75 -4.58 -2.60
CA ALA A 290 -15.02 -5.10 -2.14
C ALA A 290 -16.19 -4.36 -2.83
N PRO A 291 -17.25 -5.06 -3.25
CA PRO A 291 -18.45 -4.44 -3.79
C PRO A 291 -19.09 -3.51 -2.76
N SER A 292 -19.61 -2.39 -3.24
CA SER A 292 -20.35 -1.40 -2.46
C SER A 292 -21.41 -0.81 -3.38
N ASP A 293 -22.60 -1.38 -3.33
CA ASP A 293 -23.72 -1.03 -4.20
C ASP A 293 -25.06 -1.25 -3.48
N ARG A 294 -26.16 -1.21 -4.22
CA ARG A 294 -27.51 -1.37 -3.66
C ARG A 294 -27.72 -2.73 -2.98
N GLU A 295 -27.11 -3.79 -3.50
CA GLU A 295 -27.24 -5.15 -2.96
C GLU A 295 -26.18 -5.42 -1.88
N ASN A 296 -25.08 -4.66 -1.90
CA ASN A 296 -23.95 -4.77 -0.99
C ASN A 296 -23.70 -3.40 -0.31
N PRO A 297 -24.57 -2.95 0.61
CA PRO A 297 -24.44 -1.63 1.22
C PRO A 297 -23.18 -1.53 2.09
N SER A 298 -22.42 -0.44 1.94
CA SER A 298 -21.24 -0.21 2.78
C SER A 298 -21.62 0.12 4.23
N LEU A 299 -20.77 -0.33 5.17
CA LEU A 299 -20.97 -0.09 6.59
C LEU A 299 -20.96 1.42 6.92
N LEU A 300 -20.00 2.17 6.36
CA LEU A 300 -19.95 3.62 6.54
C LEU A 300 -21.14 4.31 5.86
N GLY A 301 -21.57 3.87 4.68
CA GLY A 301 -22.77 4.42 4.03
C GLY A 301 -24.02 4.25 4.88
N SER A 302 -24.14 3.12 5.58
CA SER A 302 -25.27 2.81 6.46
C SER A 302 -25.24 3.58 7.78
N LEU A 303 -24.05 3.80 8.36
CA LEU A 303 -23.89 4.38 9.70
C LEU A 303 -23.36 5.83 9.72
N GLY A 304 -23.03 6.40 8.56
CA GLY A 304 -22.36 7.70 8.46
C GLY A 304 -23.13 8.85 9.11
N LYS A 305 -24.48 8.79 9.07
CA LYS A 305 -25.37 9.81 9.66
C LYS A 305 -25.57 9.67 11.17
N VAL A 306 -25.09 8.58 11.78
CA VAL A 306 -25.27 8.25 13.21
C VAL A 306 -23.91 8.11 13.93
N PRO A 307 -23.16 9.22 14.14
CA PRO A 307 -21.80 9.18 14.69
C PRO A 307 -21.68 8.49 16.05
N LEU A 308 -22.65 8.69 16.97
CA LEU A 308 -22.62 8.06 18.29
C LEU A 308 -22.73 6.52 18.21
N ILE A 309 -23.46 6.00 17.21
CA ILE A 309 -23.54 4.54 17.00
C ILE A 309 -22.21 4.02 16.46
N ARG A 310 -21.57 4.73 15.52
CA ARG A 310 -20.24 4.36 15.03
C ARG A 310 -19.21 4.35 16.15
N GLU A 311 -19.21 5.38 17.00
CA GLU A 311 -18.33 5.47 18.15
C GLU A 311 -18.59 4.32 19.15
N PHE A 312 -19.86 4.04 19.46
CA PHE A 312 -20.23 2.91 20.29
C PHE A 312 -19.69 1.59 19.74
N LEU A 313 -19.93 1.30 18.46
CA LEU A 313 -19.49 0.06 17.82
C LEU A 313 -17.96 -0.07 17.85
N LEU A 314 -17.23 1.00 17.55
CA LEU A 314 -15.78 1.03 17.59
C LEU A 314 -15.25 0.72 19.01
N LYS A 315 -15.84 1.33 20.05
CA LYS A 315 -15.50 1.05 21.44
C LYS A 315 -15.89 -0.38 21.87
N ILE A 316 -17.01 -0.91 21.38
CA ILE A 316 -17.40 -2.31 21.66
C ILE A 316 -16.41 -3.29 21.04
N VAL A 317 -16.04 -3.11 19.77
CA VAL A 317 -15.02 -3.95 19.12
C VAL A 317 -13.71 -3.90 19.91
N HIS A 318 -13.29 -2.70 20.34
CA HIS A 318 -12.12 -2.52 21.19
C HIS A 318 -12.22 -3.26 22.53
N LEU A 319 -13.35 -3.16 23.23
CA LEU A 319 -13.59 -3.83 24.51
C LEU A 319 -13.60 -5.35 24.37
N ILE A 320 -14.09 -5.89 23.25
CA ILE A 320 -14.04 -7.31 22.93
C ILE A 320 -12.59 -7.74 22.64
N GLN A 321 -11.84 -6.95 21.88
CA GLN A 321 -10.48 -7.24 21.46
C GLN A 321 -9.47 -7.18 22.63
N THR A 322 -9.66 -6.23 23.56
CA THR A 322 -8.69 -5.89 24.61
C THR A 322 -8.31 -7.05 25.54
N PRO A 323 -9.26 -7.85 26.08
CA PRO A 323 -8.90 -9.02 26.89
C PRO A 323 -8.00 -10.01 26.15
N PHE A 324 -8.28 -10.30 24.88
CA PHE A 324 -7.44 -11.19 24.07
C PHE A 324 -6.06 -10.59 23.80
N ARG A 325 -5.98 -9.29 23.54
CA ARG A 325 -4.70 -8.58 23.41
C ARG A 325 -3.87 -8.67 24.69
N LEU A 326 -4.49 -8.45 25.86
CA LEU A 326 -3.81 -8.54 27.15
C LEU A 326 -3.32 -9.97 27.44
N ILE A 327 -4.16 -10.98 27.20
CA ILE A 327 -3.78 -12.39 27.35
C ILE A 327 -2.64 -12.73 26.38
N SER A 328 -2.74 -12.31 25.12
CA SER A 328 -1.71 -12.54 24.09
C SER A 328 -0.36 -11.91 24.47
N ASN A 329 -0.38 -10.71 25.05
CA ASN A 329 0.84 -10.04 25.50
C ASN A 329 1.44 -10.68 26.76
N ALA A 330 0.62 -11.13 27.71
CA ALA A 330 1.07 -11.73 28.95
C ALA A 330 1.53 -13.19 28.76
N PHE A 331 0.82 -13.94 27.93
CA PHE A 331 1.06 -15.35 27.62
C PHE A 331 0.96 -15.57 26.11
N PRO A 332 2.01 -15.21 25.34
CA PRO A 332 2.02 -15.38 23.89
C PRO A 332 1.71 -16.82 23.49
N ASN A 333 0.59 -17.00 22.80
CA ASN A 333 0.12 -18.26 22.26
C ASN A 333 -0.51 -18.01 20.90
N VAL A 334 -0.19 -18.86 19.94
CA VAL A 334 -0.67 -18.81 18.55
C VAL A 334 -2.18 -18.69 18.48
N TYR A 335 -2.94 -19.40 19.32
CA TYR A 335 -4.41 -19.33 19.30
C TYR A 335 -4.93 -17.95 19.70
N THR A 336 -4.41 -17.38 20.79
CA THR A 336 -4.83 -16.05 21.25
C THR A 336 -4.40 -14.96 20.29
N GLN A 337 -3.21 -15.09 19.68
CA GLN A 337 -2.75 -14.17 18.62
C GLN A 337 -3.65 -14.22 17.38
N LYS A 338 -4.05 -15.42 16.94
CA LYS A 338 -5.00 -15.58 15.83
C LYS A 338 -6.38 -14.98 16.16
N ILE A 339 -6.89 -15.19 17.37
CA ILE A 339 -8.17 -14.61 17.79
C ILE A 339 -8.07 -13.08 17.86
N TYR A 340 -7.00 -12.56 18.46
CA TYR A 340 -6.74 -11.12 18.53
C TYR A 340 -6.64 -10.49 17.14
N HIS A 341 -5.86 -11.09 16.25
CA HIS A 341 -5.73 -10.64 14.87
C HIS A 341 -7.06 -10.73 14.12
N ALA A 342 -7.86 -11.78 14.34
CA ALA A 342 -9.17 -11.91 13.72
C ALA A 342 -10.15 -10.79 14.14
N ILE A 343 -10.12 -10.40 15.42
CA ILE A 343 -11.01 -9.36 15.95
C ILE A 343 -10.54 -7.99 15.45
N GLY A 344 -11.25 -7.44 14.47
CA GLY A 344 -11.01 -6.09 13.97
C GLY A 344 -10.19 -5.99 12.69
N HIS A 345 -9.56 -7.07 12.22
CA HIS A 345 -8.83 -7.09 10.95
C HIS A 345 -9.76 -7.23 9.73
N PHE A 346 -9.34 -6.74 8.57
CA PHE A 346 -10.14 -6.82 7.33
C PHE A 346 -10.38 -8.24 6.83
N GLU A 347 -9.45 -9.17 7.10
CA GLU A 347 -9.58 -10.56 6.62
C GLU A 347 -10.84 -11.24 7.17
N THR A 348 -11.30 -10.88 8.37
CA THR A 348 -12.52 -11.49 8.93
C THR A 348 -13.80 -10.97 8.33
N THR A 349 -13.79 -9.78 7.72
CA THR A 349 -14.92 -9.24 6.98
C THR A 349 -14.85 -9.54 5.49
N SER A 350 -13.70 -10.02 4.98
CA SER A 350 -13.51 -10.36 3.56
C SER A 350 -14.56 -11.35 3.02
N GLY A 351 -14.98 -12.33 3.82
CA GLY A 351 -16.00 -13.31 3.44
C GLY A 351 -17.45 -12.79 3.46
N LEU A 352 -17.68 -11.57 3.95
CA LEU A 352 -19.00 -10.91 3.90
C LEU A 352 -19.25 -10.21 2.57
N PHE A 353 -18.21 -10.02 1.76
CA PHE A 353 -18.30 -9.36 0.49
C PHE A 353 -18.82 -10.33 -0.57
N GLY A 354 -19.81 -9.89 -1.36
CA GLY A 354 -20.37 -10.69 -2.44
C GLY A 354 -19.29 -11.15 -3.44
N PRO A 355 -19.54 -12.21 -4.23
CA PRO A 355 -18.53 -12.84 -5.08
C PRO A 355 -18.06 -11.96 -6.25
N ARG A 356 -18.64 -10.76 -6.42
CA ARG A 356 -18.32 -9.88 -7.54
C ARG A 356 -16.97 -9.22 -7.35
N VAL A 357 -16.10 -9.42 -8.34
CA VAL A 357 -14.92 -8.61 -8.57
C VAL A 357 -15.23 -7.54 -9.61
N THR A 358 -14.80 -6.30 -9.38
CA THR A 358 -14.93 -5.20 -10.33
C THR A 358 -13.59 -4.49 -10.49
N ILE A 359 -13.20 -4.23 -11.74
CA ILE A 359 -12.08 -3.38 -12.11
C ILE A 359 -12.61 -2.31 -13.07
N LEU A 360 -12.41 -1.04 -12.76
CA LEU A 360 -12.81 0.06 -13.63
C LEU A 360 -11.62 0.60 -14.40
N LYS A 361 -11.83 1.06 -15.63
CA LYS A 361 -10.91 1.92 -16.36
C LYS A 361 -11.40 3.35 -16.30
N VAL A 362 -10.56 4.27 -15.85
CA VAL A 362 -10.86 5.70 -15.74
C VAL A 362 -9.90 6.49 -16.62
N ASP A 363 -10.40 7.40 -17.44
CA ASP A 363 -9.55 8.29 -18.24
C ASP A 363 -8.94 9.43 -17.39
N TRP A 364 -7.98 10.16 -17.95
CA TRP A 364 -7.34 11.29 -17.23
C TRP A 364 -8.25 12.51 -17.02
N ASN A 365 -9.49 12.47 -17.52
CA ASN A 365 -10.51 13.50 -17.30
C ASN A 365 -11.50 13.12 -16.19
N GLY A 366 -11.43 11.89 -15.68
CA GLY A 366 -12.30 11.39 -14.61
C GLY A 366 -13.55 10.69 -15.11
N ASN A 367 -13.58 10.23 -16.36
CA ASN A 367 -14.69 9.43 -16.88
C ASN A 367 -14.38 7.94 -16.73
N ILE A 368 -15.37 7.17 -16.29
CA ILE A 368 -15.29 5.70 -16.35
C ILE A 368 -15.54 5.28 -17.79
N VAL A 369 -14.54 4.68 -18.43
CA VAL A 369 -14.57 4.31 -19.86
C VAL A 369 -14.72 2.82 -20.10
N ALA A 370 -14.46 1.98 -19.09
CA ALA A 370 -14.73 0.55 -19.12
C ALA A 370 -14.90 -0.01 -17.71
N ALA A 371 -15.59 -1.15 -17.60
CA ALA A 371 -15.65 -1.96 -16.40
C ALA A 371 -15.45 -3.43 -16.73
N LEU A 372 -14.66 -4.14 -15.92
CA LEU A 372 -14.43 -5.57 -16.01
C LEU A 372 -15.02 -6.22 -14.77
N HIS A 373 -15.82 -7.26 -14.97
CA HIS A 373 -16.49 -7.96 -13.89
C HIS A 373 -16.15 -9.45 -13.89
N GLY A 374 -16.03 -10.00 -12.68
CA GLY A 374 -15.93 -11.43 -12.42
C GLY A 374 -16.99 -11.83 -11.40
N THR A 375 -17.71 -12.92 -11.66
CA THR A 375 -18.83 -13.40 -10.83
C THR A 375 -18.79 -14.90 -10.56
N ASP A 376 -17.83 -15.62 -11.14
CA ASP A 376 -17.69 -17.07 -11.04
C ASP A 376 -16.90 -17.55 -9.80
N GLY A 377 -16.41 -16.63 -8.97
CA GLY A 377 -15.62 -16.92 -7.79
C GLY A 377 -14.19 -17.42 -8.08
N SER A 378 -13.73 -17.35 -9.34
CA SER A 378 -12.34 -17.65 -9.69
C SER A 378 -11.35 -16.68 -9.04
N LEU A 379 -11.79 -15.44 -8.81
CA LEU A 379 -11.08 -14.33 -8.17
C LEU A 379 -11.84 -13.84 -6.94
N SER A 380 -11.13 -13.23 -5.99
CA SER A 380 -11.71 -12.57 -4.82
C SER A 380 -10.84 -11.40 -4.35
N GLY A 381 -11.49 -10.30 -3.96
CA GLY A 381 -10.84 -9.15 -3.33
C GLY A 381 -9.62 -8.63 -4.08
N ILE A 382 -9.81 -8.20 -5.32
CA ILE A 382 -8.71 -7.69 -6.16
C ILE A 382 -8.34 -6.27 -5.71
N CYS A 383 -7.07 -6.05 -5.39
CA CYS A 383 -6.52 -4.76 -4.97
C CYS A 383 -5.60 -4.11 -6.00
N HIS A 384 -5.10 -4.84 -7.01
CA HIS A 384 -4.22 -4.28 -8.04
C HIS A 384 -4.38 -5.02 -9.37
N VAL A 385 -4.17 -4.29 -10.47
CA VAL A 385 -4.22 -4.82 -11.84
C VAL A 385 -2.95 -4.42 -12.58
N LEU A 386 -2.24 -5.42 -13.11
CA LEU A 386 -1.07 -5.21 -13.95
C LEU A 386 -1.35 -5.78 -15.33
N GLU A 387 -1.43 -4.90 -16.33
CA GLU A 387 -1.43 -5.30 -17.74
C GLU A 387 0.00 -5.63 -18.16
N PHE A 388 0.28 -6.90 -18.44
CA PHE A 388 1.61 -7.35 -18.82
C PHE A 388 1.55 -8.50 -19.85
N GLY A 389 2.20 -8.30 -21.00
CA GLY A 389 2.03 -9.18 -22.15
C GLY A 389 0.58 -9.15 -22.66
N ASP A 390 -0.02 -10.34 -22.84
CA ASP A 390 -1.41 -10.51 -23.28
C ASP A 390 -2.38 -10.78 -22.11
N TYR A 391 -1.96 -10.51 -20.87
CA TYR A 391 -2.70 -10.85 -19.66
C TYR A 391 -2.84 -9.67 -18.69
N TYR A 392 -3.95 -9.67 -17.96
CA TYR A 392 -4.09 -8.98 -16.69
C TYR A 392 -3.64 -9.90 -15.56
N TYR A 393 -2.64 -9.46 -14.81
CA TYR A 393 -2.23 -10.06 -13.55
C TYR A 393 -2.89 -9.31 -12.41
N LEU A 394 -3.43 -10.04 -11.43
CA LEU A 394 -4.33 -9.52 -10.42
C LEU A 394 -3.78 -9.83 -9.02
N GLY A 395 -3.56 -8.75 -8.26
CA GLY A 395 -3.19 -8.81 -6.84
C GLY A 395 -4.43 -8.87 -5.97
N SER A 396 -4.34 -9.59 -4.86
CA SER A 396 -5.37 -9.66 -3.82
C SER A 396 -4.69 -9.80 -2.46
N PRO A 397 -5.05 -8.99 -1.44
CA PRO A 397 -4.40 -9.04 -0.14
C PRO A 397 -4.83 -10.27 0.67
N PHE A 398 -5.90 -10.95 0.26
CA PHE A 398 -6.54 -12.07 0.95
C PHE A 398 -6.28 -13.42 0.27
N SER A 399 -5.94 -13.43 -1.02
CA SER A 399 -5.79 -14.66 -1.80
C SER A 399 -4.43 -15.33 -1.54
N LYS A 400 -4.37 -16.65 -1.71
CA LYS A 400 -3.13 -17.45 -1.62
C LYS A 400 -2.55 -17.76 -3.00
N TYR A 401 -2.87 -16.94 -3.98
CA TYR A 401 -2.49 -17.07 -5.38
C TYR A 401 -2.43 -15.67 -6.00
N MET A 402 -1.81 -15.57 -7.18
CA MET A 402 -1.93 -14.41 -8.06
C MET A 402 -2.90 -14.73 -9.19
N GLY A 403 -3.89 -13.87 -9.42
CA GLY A 403 -4.86 -14.10 -10.50
C GLY A 403 -4.28 -13.74 -11.87
N ARG A 404 -4.67 -14.47 -12.91
CA ARG A 404 -4.35 -14.16 -14.30
C ARG A 404 -5.56 -14.33 -15.21
N VAL A 405 -5.85 -13.31 -16.02
CA VAL A 405 -6.91 -13.35 -17.04
C VAL A 405 -6.34 -12.84 -18.35
N LYS A 406 -6.74 -13.44 -19.48
CA LYS A 406 -6.31 -12.95 -20.80
C LYS A 406 -6.98 -11.62 -21.12
N VAL A 407 -6.23 -10.66 -21.65
CA VAL A 407 -6.79 -9.36 -22.03
C VAL A 407 -7.87 -9.57 -23.11
N PRO A 408 -9.12 -9.09 -22.90
CA PRO A 408 -10.17 -9.22 -23.90
C PRO A 408 -9.77 -8.52 -25.21
N GLN A 409 -9.91 -9.20 -26.35
CA GLN A 409 -9.43 -8.73 -27.66
C GLN A 409 -9.96 -7.34 -28.05
N HIS A 410 -11.17 -6.97 -27.62
CA HIS A 410 -11.77 -5.66 -27.89
C HIS A 410 -11.20 -4.52 -27.03
N LEU A 411 -10.47 -4.84 -25.96
CA LEU A 411 -9.78 -3.88 -25.08
C LEU A 411 -8.28 -3.81 -25.36
N VAL A 412 -7.76 -4.69 -26.22
CA VAL A 412 -6.40 -4.58 -26.72
C VAL A 412 -6.32 -3.32 -27.57
N SER A 413 -5.80 -2.24 -26.99
CA SER A 413 -5.32 -1.10 -27.75
C SER A 413 -4.34 -1.67 -28.78
N ARG A 414 -4.63 -1.57 -30.09
CA ARG A 414 -3.73 -2.05 -31.14
C ARG A 414 -2.32 -1.54 -30.82
N ARG A 415 -1.45 -2.43 -30.34
CA ARG A 415 -0.01 -2.18 -30.34
C ARG A 415 0.34 -2.00 -31.81
N GLU A 416 0.65 -0.78 -32.22
CA GLU A 416 1.40 -0.60 -33.45
C GLU A 416 2.69 -1.40 -33.26
N ALA A 417 2.81 -2.48 -34.02
CA ALA A 417 4.06 -3.20 -34.13
C ALA A 417 5.14 -2.18 -34.56
N PRO A 418 6.40 -2.36 -34.13
CA PRO A 418 7.50 -1.62 -34.72
C PRO A 418 7.41 -1.78 -36.24
N LYS A 419 7.44 -0.66 -36.98
CA LYS A 419 7.63 -0.72 -38.43
C LYS A 419 9.02 -1.32 -38.67
N ASP A 420 9.11 -2.63 -38.73
CA ASP A 420 10.19 -3.30 -39.43
C ASP A 420 10.10 -2.80 -40.88
N SER A 421 11.18 -2.15 -41.31
CA SER A 421 11.36 -1.72 -42.68
C SER A 421 11.22 -2.95 -43.56
N ALA A 422 10.07 -3.10 -44.21
CA ALA A 422 9.90 -4.08 -45.27
C ALA A 422 10.91 -3.74 -46.37
N ALA A 423 11.96 -4.56 -46.46
CA ALA A 423 12.84 -4.61 -47.61
C ALA A 423 11.98 -4.91 -48.86
N PRO A 424 12.25 -4.25 -50.00
CA PRO A 424 11.48 -4.50 -51.21
C PRO A 424 11.69 -5.94 -51.70
N PRO A 425 10.65 -6.58 -52.26
CA PRO A 425 10.70 -7.98 -52.66
C PRO A 425 11.73 -8.18 -53.78
N THR A 426 12.62 -9.15 -53.56
CA THR A 426 13.62 -9.61 -54.52
C THR A 426 12.94 -10.52 -55.53
N THR A 427 12.74 -10.05 -56.77
CA THR A 427 12.33 -10.91 -57.89
C THR A 427 13.57 -11.24 -58.72
N THR A 428 13.95 -12.51 -58.68
CA THR A 428 15.03 -13.07 -59.49
C THR A 428 14.50 -13.38 -60.89
N THR A 429 14.95 -12.63 -61.91
CA THR A 429 14.83 -13.07 -63.31
C THR A 429 16.02 -12.62 -64.14
N ALA A 430 16.57 -13.62 -64.84
CA ALA A 430 17.64 -13.70 -65.84
C ALA A 430 18.31 -12.43 -66.42
N ARG A 431 19.64 -12.53 -66.51
CA ARG A 431 20.60 -11.70 -67.26
C ARG A 431 20.36 -11.76 -68.78
N PRO A 432 20.56 -10.64 -69.49
CA PRO A 432 21.37 -10.67 -70.71
C PRO A 432 22.56 -9.70 -70.66
N THR A 433 23.64 -10.16 -71.26
CA THR A 433 24.95 -9.53 -71.45
C THR A 433 24.88 -8.45 -72.54
N THR A 434 25.42 -7.23 -72.34
CA THR A 434 26.36 -6.57 -73.29
C THR A 434 26.91 -5.22 -72.80
N THR A 435 28.24 -5.13 -72.89
CA THR A 435 29.12 -4.03 -73.35
C THR A 435 29.26 -2.71 -72.59
N THR A 436 30.47 -2.59 -72.04
CA THR A 436 31.28 -1.47 -71.57
C THR A 436 31.26 -0.20 -72.44
N THR A 437 31.16 0.97 -71.80
CA THR A 437 31.96 2.18 -72.13
C THR A 437 32.17 3.04 -70.87
N LYS A 438 33.44 3.39 -70.64
CA LYS A 438 33.94 4.25 -69.55
C LYS A 438 34.09 5.68 -70.08
N PRO A 439 33.78 6.71 -69.27
CA PRO A 439 34.63 7.91 -69.28
C PRO A 439 35.20 8.23 -67.89
N THR A 440 36.41 8.79 -67.92
CA THR A 440 37.27 9.15 -66.78
C THR A 440 37.20 10.66 -66.51
N THR A 441 37.67 11.09 -65.33
CA THR A 441 38.13 12.46 -64.92
C THR A 441 37.01 13.39 -64.39
N THR A 442 37.12 14.18 -63.29
CA THR A 442 38.21 14.76 -62.46
C THR A 442 37.62 15.24 -61.10
N PRO A 443 38.39 15.35 -59.99
CA PRO A 443 37.88 15.90 -58.72
C PRO A 443 38.02 17.44 -58.61
N PRO A 444 37.10 18.17 -57.95
CA PRO A 444 37.24 19.60 -57.70
C PRO A 444 38.08 19.94 -56.44
N PRO A 445 38.64 21.16 -56.35
CA PRO A 445 39.74 21.53 -55.46
C PRO A 445 39.30 22.08 -54.08
N PRO A 446 40.24 22.20 -53.12
CA PRO A 446 39.96 22.62 -51.75
C PRO A 446 39.80 24.15 -51.65
N THR A 447 38.84 24.61 -50.84
CA THR A 447 38.64 26.04 -50.57
C THR A 447 39.06 26.38 -49.14
N THR A 448 40.09 27.22 -49.02
CA THR A 448 40.59 27.86 -47.80
C THR A 448 40.33 29.36 -47.88
N THR A 449 39.72 30.00 -46.86
CA THR A 449 39.86 31.45 -46.56
C THR A 449 39.27 31.80 -45.16
N PRO A 450 39.50 33.00 -44.56
CA PRO A 450 40.44 33.27 -43.45
C PRO A 450 39.79 33.84 -42.14
N PRO A 451 40.55 34.07 -41.03
CA PRO A 451 40.05 34.68 -39.76
C PRO A 451 40.15 36.22 -39.80
N PRO A 452 39.44 37.04 -38.97
CA PRO A 452 39.71 37.27 -37.52
C PRO A 452 38.46 37.88 -36.75
N PRO A 453 38.51 38.64 -35.63
CA PRO A 453 39.56 38.90 -34.62
C PRO A 453 39.13 38.67 -33.14
N SER A 454 40.15 38.67 -32.27
CA SER A 454 40.08 38.71 -30.81
C SER A 454 39.65 40.07 -30.24
N THR A 455 38.77 40.07 -29.23
CA THR A 455 38.54 41.22 -28.34
C THR A 455 38.75 40.84 -26.88
N THR A 456 39.71 41.54 -26.27
CA THR A 456 39.99 41.62 -24.84
C THR A 456 38.94 42.51 -24.18
N THR A 457 38.34 42.12 -23.05
CA THR A 457 37.72 43.07 -22.12
C THR A 457 37.81 42.58 -20.68
N ALA A 458 38.20 43.50 -19.80
CA ALA A 458 38.51 43.36 -18.38
C ALA A 458 37.23 43.24 -17.50
N PRO A 459 37.36 42.90 -16.20
CA PRO A 459 36.25 42.48 -15.35
C PRO A 459 35.49 43.65 -14.71
N PRO A 460 34.20 43.49 -14.34
CA PRO A 460 33.49 44.44 -13.51
C PRO A 460 33.66 44.15 -12.00
N THR A 461 33.96 45.22 -11.28
CA THR A 461 34.11 45.38 -9.84
C THR A 461 32.76 45.55 -9.13
N THR A 462 32.62 44.98 -7.92
CA THR A 462 31.82 45.43 -6.74
C THR A 462 30.31 45.74 -6.91
N THR A 463 29.38 45.27 -6.07
CA THR A 463 29.25 45.61 -4.64
C THR A 463 28.29 44.65 -3.91
N THR A 464 28.63 44.31 -2.67
CA THR A 464 27.79 43.59 -1.71
C THR A 464 26.88 44.57 -0.95
N PRO A 465 25.57 44.30 -0.78
CA PRO A 465 24.78 44.95 0.26
C PRO A 465 24.72 44.12 1.54
N LYS A 466 25.09 44.77 2.64
CA LYS A 466 24.97 44.34 4.04
C LYS A 466 23.48 44.34 4.47
N PRO A 467 23.01 43.43 5.35
CA PRO A 467 21.63 43.45 5.81
C PRO A 467 21.38 44.50 6.90
N THR A 468 20.24 45.19 6.77
CA THR A 468 19.70 46.17 7.72
C THR A 468 18.87 45.47 8.79
N THR A 469 19.15 45.81 10.04
CA THR A 469 18.45 45.44 11.27
C THR A 469 17.06 46.08 11.32
N THR A 470 16.02 45.33 11.73
CA THR A 470 14.78 45.92 12.23
C THR A 470 14.34 45.19 13.48
N THR A 471 14.24 45.97 14.55
CA THR A 471 13.85 45.65 15.92
C THR A 471 12.33 45.49 16.02
N LEU A 472 11.82 44.47 16.70
CA LEU A 472 10.56 44.57 17.47
C LEU A 472 10.35 43.36 18.42
N ASN A 473 10.37 43.71 19.72
CA ASN A 473 9.64 43.19 20.88
C ASN A 473 9.58 41.70 21.26
N GLN A 474 10.08 41.43 22.47
CA GLN A 474 9.83 40.26 23.32
C GLN A 474 8.34 40.14 23.71
N PRO A 475 7.93 38.93 24.15
CA PRO A 475 7.65 38.78 25.58
C PRO A 475 8.14 37.48 26.23
N GLN A 476 8.66 37.66 27.45
CA GLN A 476 8.57 36.84 28.68
C GLN A 476 8.86 35.32 28.67
N GLN A 477 9.86 34.96 29.50
CA GLN A 477 10.19 33.62 30.00
C GLN A 477 9.05 32.97 30.80
N PRO A 478 9.13 31.64 31.01
CA PRO A 478 9.31 31.21 32.40
C PRO A 478 10.34 30.09 32.63
N LEU A 479 11.01 30.24 33.79
CA LEU A 479 11.53 29.27 34.75
C LEU A 479 12.44 28.10 34.31
N ASN A 480 13.69 28.21 34.79
CA ASN A 480 14.67 27.15 34.98
C ASN A 480 14.19 26.07 35.97
N LEU A 481 14.41 24.79 35.63
CA LEU A 481 14.57 23.67 36.56
C LEU A 481 15.78 22.83 36.11
N PRO A 482 16.59 22.29 37.05
CA PRO A 482 17.97 21.90 36.79
C PRO A 482 18.13 20.52 36.15
N GLN A 483 19.08 20.42 35.21
CA GLN A 483 19.57 19.17 34.64
C GLN A 483 20.28 18.32 35.71
N ARG A 484 19.75 17.13 35.99
CA ARG A 484 20.47 16.09 36.72
C ARG A 484 21.45 15.40 35.77
N HIS A 485 22.73 15.64 35.99
CA HIS A 485 23.79 14.72 35.57
C HIS A 485 23.53 13.33 36.16
N ARG A 486 23.49 12.30 35.29
CA ARG A 486 23.66 10.91 35.72
C ARG A 486 24.81 10.30 34.93
N SER A 487 25.90 10.12 35.65
CA SER A 487 27.14 9.46 35.25
C SER A 487 26.86 8.06 34.71
N GLN A 488 27.46 7.75 33.56
CA GLN A 488 27.62 6.38 33.08
C GLN A 488 28.67 5.69 33.97
N GLN A 489 28.26 4.68 34.73
CA GLN A 489 29.16 3.68 35.29
C GLN A 489 29.02 2.39 34.47
N LEU A 490 30.10 2.02 33.79
CA LEU A 490 30.30 0.72 33.19
C LEU A 490 30.28 -0.37 34.29
N LEU A 491 29.32 -1.30 34.21
CA LEU A 491 29.44 -2.60 34.84
C LEU A 491 29.81 -3.63 33.76
N ARG A 492 31.08 -4.05 33.77
CA ARG A 492 31.55 -5.24 33.06
C ARG A 492 30.94 -6.49 33.71
N LEU A 493 30.16 -7.25 32.96
CA LEU A 493 29.78 -8.63 33.28
C LEU A 493 30.43 -9.59 32.27
N PRO A 494 30.91 -10.78 32.69
CA PRO A 494 31.75 -11.64 31.86
C PRO A 494 30.92 -12.43 30.84
N GLN A 495 31.42 -12.51 29.60
CA GLN A 495 30.89 -13.38 28.56
C GLN A 495 30.96 -14.85 29.00
N ARG A 496 29.82 -15.55 29.02
CA ARG A 496 29.76 -17.02 29.13
C ARG A 496 29.30 -17.60 27.78
N HIS A 497 30.13 -18.50 27.23
CA HIS A 497 29.95 -19.15 25.94
C HIS A 497 28.60 -19.90 25.78
N PRO A 498 27.89 -19.75 24.64
CA PRO A 498 26.58 -20.39 24.37
C PRO A 498 26.61 -21.93 24.25
N GLN A 499 27.78 -22.54 24.06
CA GLN A 499 27.87 -23.97 23.74
C GLN A 499 27.67 -24.91 24.95
N ARG A 500 27.85 -24.44 26.19
CA ARG A 500 27.67 -25.28 27.39
C ARG A 500 26.21 -25.45 27.82
N GLN A 501 25.33 -24.48 27.53
CA GLN A 501 23.90 -24.60 27.83
C GLN A 501 23.18 -25.53 26.85
N LEU A 502 23.56 -25.52 25.56
CA LEU A 502 22.98 -26.41 24.56
C LEU A 502 23.29 -27.91 24.83
N ARG A 503 24.47 -28.22 25.39
CA ARG A 503 24.84 -29.58 25.79
C ARG A 503 24.09 -30.05 27.05
N ARG A 504 23.74 -29.16 27.97
CA ARG A 504 22.92 -29.49 29.15
C ARG A 504 21.45 -29.73 28.77
N ALA A 505 20.89 -28.91 27.89
CA ALA A 505 19.52 -29.10 27.38
C ALA A 505 19.37 -30.42 26.61
N LYS A 506 20.32 -30.77 25.72
CA LYS A 506 20.29 -32.06 25.00
C LYS A 506 20.44 -33.29 25.91
N ARG A 507 21.14 -33.17 27.06
CA ARG A 507 21.24 -34.26 28.06
C ARG A 507 19.96 -34.42 28.88
N GLN A 508 19.26 -33.34 29.22
CA GLN A 508 17.97 -33.42 29.91
C GLN A 508 16.87 -33.97 29.01
N GLN A 509 16.85 -33.61 27.73
CA GLN A 509 15.86 -34.10 26.78
C GLN A 509 16.03 -35.61 26.48
N ARG A 510 17.27 -36.11 26.41
CA ARG A 510 17.54 -37.55 26.29
C ARG A 510 17.16 -38.35 27.55
N ARG A 511 17.31 -37.78 28.75
CA ARG A 511 16.84 -38.42 29.99
C ARG A 511 15.31 -38.49 30.03
N PHE A 512 14.60 -37.46 29.56
CA PHE A 512 13.13 -37.43 29.58
C PHE A 512 12.50 -38.39 28.57
N LEU A 513 13.12 -38.61 27.40
CA LEU A 513 12.65 -39.63 26.46
C LEU A 513 12.85 -41.06 26.99
N PHE A 514 13.98 -41.36 27.65
CA PHE A 514 14.23 -42.70 28.20
C PHE A 514 13.24 -43.10 29.31
N THR A 515 12.83 -42.16 30.17
CA THR A 515 11.87 -42.44 31.25
C THR A 515 10.47 -42.70 30.72
N LYS A 516 10.06 -42.04 29.63
CA LYS A 516 8.74 -42.27 29.00
C LYS A 516 8.66 -43.61 28.25
N THR A 517 9.74 -44.05 27.62
CA THR A 517 9.74 -45.35 26.91
C THR A 517 9.69 -46.55 27.87
N PHE A 518 10.26 -46.41 29.08
CA PHE A 518 10.17 -47.44 30.14
C PHE A 518 8.78 -47.53 30.79
N GLN A 519 8.07 -46.40 30.92
CA GLN A 519 6.71 -46.38 31.50
C GLN A 519 5.65 -46.96 30.56
N VAL A 520 5.84 -46.85 29.24
CA VAL A 520 4.91 -47.40 28.24
C VAL A 520 5.10 -48.91 28.06
N THR A 521 6.29 -49.46 28.31
CA THR A 521 6.54 -50.91 28.23
C THR A 521 6.13 -51.68 29.49
N GLN A 522 6.06 -51.05 30.67
CA GLN A 522 5.51 -51.70 31.87
C GLN A 522 3.98 -51.76 31.90
N ASN A 523 3.27 -50.78 31.33
CA ASN A 523 1.80 -50.79 31.31
C ASN A 523 1.19 -51.78 30.28
N HIS A 524 1.99 -52.30 29.34
CA HIS A 524 1.50 -53.31 28.39
C HIS A 524 1.59 -54.76 28.89
N HIS A 525 2.30 -55.02 30.00
CA HIS A 525 2.43 -56.35 30.59
C HIS A 525 1.45 -56.66 31.74
N GLN A 526 0.57 -55.72 32.12
CA GLN A 526 -0.44 -55.93 33.17
C GLN A 526 -1.88 -56.11 32.66
N HIS A 527 -2.09 -56.25 31.35
CA HIS A 527 -3.41 -56.52 30.75
C HIS A 527 -3.50 -57.83 29.95
N GLN A 528 -2.53 -58.73 30.12
CA GLN A 528 -2.62 -60.12 29.65
C GLN A 528 -2.12 -61.06 30.76
N SER A 529 -2.99 -61.30 31.73
CA SER A 529 -2.95 -62.42 32.68
C SER A 529 -4.28 -62.49 33.41
#